data_AF-A0A1G8H2T3-F1
#
_entry.id   AF-A0A1G8H2T3-F1
#
_cell.length_a   1.000
_cell.length_b   1.000
_cell.length_c   1.000
_cell.angle_alpha   90.00
_cell.angle_beta   90.00
_cell.angle_gamma   90.00
#
_symmetry.space_group_name_H-M   'P 1'
#
loop_
_entity.id
_entity.type
_entity.pdbx_description
1 polymer ?
#
loop_
_entity_poly.entity_id
_entity_poly.type
_entity_poly.pdbx_seq_one_letter_code
_entity_poly.pdbx_strand_id
1 'polypeptide(L)' 'MTQKQISSIGIGSAIGSSIGTTIGAITDNIATGLIFGSIIGTLIGIIFAFAIFKTDGKNDTL' A
#
# COMPACT_ATOMS: atom_id res chain seq x y z
N MET A 1 -7.36 12.43 4.58
CA MET A 1 -6.95 11.53 3.48
C MET A 1 -8.07 11.47 2.47
N THR A 2 -7.78 11.65 1.19
CA THR A 2 -8.78 11.57 0.12
C THR A 2 -9.12 10.12 -0.22
N GLN A 3 -10.26 9.90 -0.90
CA GLN A 3 -10.63 8.56 -1.40
C GLN A 3 -9.52 7.94 -2.26
N LYS A 4 -8.81 8.76 -3.07
CA LYS A 4 -7.68 8.34 -3.89
C LYS A 4 -6.51 7.83 -3.04
N GLN A 5 -6.21 8.52 -1.93
CA GLN A 5 -5.15 8.12 -0.99
C GLN A 5 -5.50 6.80 -0.29
N ILE A 6 -6.74 6.66 0.20
CA ILE A 6 -7.21 5.42 0.84
C ILE A 6 -7.13 4.25 -0.14
N SER A 7 -7.58 4.46 -1.39
CA SER A 7 -7.54 3.44 -2.43
C SER A 7 -6.09 3.05 -2.80
N SER A 8 -5.18 4.02 -2.93
CA SER A 8 -3.75 3.76 -3.18
C SER A 8 -3.12 2.89 -2.08
N ILE A 9 -3.42 3.19 -0.81
CA ILE A 9 -2.92 2.40 0.32
C ILE A 9 -3.51 0.99 0.31
N GLY A 10 -4.81 0.86 0.03
CA GLY A 10 -5.49 -0.43 -0.07
C GLY A 10 -4.93 -1.30 -1.20
N ILE A 11 -4.71 -0.72 -2.39
CA ILE A 11 -4.08 -1.40 -3.53
C ILE A 11 -2.66 -1.84 -3.17
N GLY A 12 -1.86 -0.97 -2.54
CA GLY A 12 -0.52 -1.30 -2.08
C GLY A 12 -0.52 -2.49 -1.11
N SER A 13 -1.41 -2.48 -0.12
CA SER A 13 -1.56 -3.56 0.86
C SER A 13 -1.99 -4.89 0.20
N ALA A 14 -2.94 -4.85 -0.73
CA ALA A 14 -3.41 -6.05 -1.44
C ALA A 14 -2.31 -6.69 -2.30
N ILE A 15 -1.59 -5.87 -3.07
CA ILE A 15 -0.48 -6.33 -3.91
C ILE A 15 0.65 -6.88 -3.03
N GLY A 16 1.03 -6.14 -1.98
CA GLY A 16 2.08 -6.56 -1.06
C GLY A 16 1.74 -7.87 -0.34
N SER A 17 0.50 -8.02 0.12
CA SER A 17 0.05 -9.25 0.78
C SER A 17 0.07 -10.43 -0.20
N SER A 18 -0.38 -10.25 -1.44
CA SER A 18 -0.34 -11.30 -2.47
C SER A 18 1.10 -11.77 -2.75
N ILE A 19 2.02 -10.83 -3.00
CA ILE A 19 3.43 -11.14 -3.27
C ILE A 19 4.07 -11.79 -2.03
N GLY A 20 3.80 -11.24 -0.84
CA GLY A 20 4.28 -11.76 0.43
C GLY A 20 3.82 -13.20 0.70
N THR A 21 2.55 -13.50 0.41
CA THR A 21 2.02 -14.88 0.51
C THR A 21 2.69 -15.80 -0.49
N THR A 22 2.92 -15.37 -1.74
CA THR A 22 3.63 -16.19 -2.73
C THR A 22 5.06 -16.50 -2.28
N ILE A 23 5.81 -15.49 -1.81
CA ILE A 23 7.17 -15.67 -1.29
C ILE A 23 7.18 -16.54 -0.03
N GLY A 24 6.23 -16.32 0.87
CA GLY A 24 6.04 -17.13 2.07
C GLY A 24 5.72 -18.59 1.73
N ALA A 25 4.94 -18.85 0.67
CA ALA A 25 4.60 -20.20 0.23
C ALA A 25 5.82 -20.95 -0.34
N ILE A 26 6.68 -20.29 -1.11
CA ILE A 26 7.90 -20.94 -1.65
C ILE A 26 9.02 -21.10 -0.60
N THR A 27 8.91 -20.43 0.55
CA THR A 27 9.89 -20.50 1.66
C THR A 27 9.36 -21.28 2.87
N ASP A 28 8.20 -21.96 2.73
CA ASP A 28 7.51 -22.66 3.82
C ASP A 28 7.23 -21.79 5.06
N ASN A 29 7.12 -20.47 4.87
CA ASN A 29 6.90 -19.49 5.92
C ASN A 29 5.83 -18.45 5.55
N ILE A 30 4.63 -18.94 5.23
CA ILE A 30 3.50 -18.15 4.71
C ILE A 30 3.11 -17.01 5.64
N ALA A 31 3.02 -17.27 6.95
CA ALA A 31 2.60 -16.27 7.93
C ALA A 31 3.54 -15.06 7.93
N THR A 32 4.85 -15.32 7.97
CA THR A 32 5.87 -14.27 7.97
C THR A 32 5.93 -13.55 6.63
N GLY A 33 5.82 -14.28 5.51
CA GLY A 33 5.75 -13.69 4.17
C GLY A 33 4.57 -12.74 3.99
N LEU A 34 3.37 -13.13 4.44
CA LEU A 34 2.17 -12.29 4.40
C LEU A 34 2.33 -11.02 5.25
N ILE A 35 2.86 -11.14 6.48
CA ILE A 35 3.08 -9.98 7.37
C ILE A 35 4.04 -8.98 6.71
N PHE A 36 5.21 -9.43 6.29
CA PHE A 36 6.20 -8.54 5.68
C PHE A 36 5.73 -7.98 4.33
N GLY A 37 5.10 -8.80 3.49
CA GLY A 37 4.54 -8.35 2.22
C GLY A 37 3.46 -7.28 2.41
N SER A 38 2.54 -7.48 3.35
CA SER A 38 1.48 -6.52 3.65
C SER A 38 2.06 -5.20 4.18
N ILE A 39 3.06 -5.25 5.08
CA ILE A 39 3.74 -4.06 5.60
C ILE A 39 4.43 -3.29 4.48
N ILE A 40 5.24 -3.97 3.67
CA ILE A 40 6.00 -3.35 2.58
C ILE A 40 5.04 -2.76 1.53
N GLY A 41 4.03 -3.52 1.11
CA GLY A 41 3.04 -3.05 0.15
C GLY A 41 2.23 -1.86 0.66
N THR A 42 1.86 -1.86 1.93
CA THR A 42 1.17 -0.73 2.57
C THR A 42 2.07 0.50 2.62
N LEU A 43 3.36 0.36 2.97
CA LEU A 43 4.33 1.46 2.96
C LEU A 43 4.50 2.06 1.56
N ILE A 44 4.63 1.22 0.54
CA ILE A 44 4.69 1.66 -0.87
C ILE A 44 3.39 2.40 -1.23
N GLY A 45 2.23 1.84 -0.88
CA GLY A 45 0.92 2.46 -1.11
C GLY A 45 0.77 3.83 -0.42
N ILE A 46 1.31 3.99 0.79
CA ILE A 46 1.40 5.26 1.52
C ILE A 46 2.32 6.24 0.78
N ILE A 47 3.52 5.82 0.38
CA ILE A 47 4.46 6.67 -0.36
C ILE A 47 3.78 7.20 -1.63
N PHE A 48 3.15 6.33 -2.42
CA PHE A 48 2.39 6.75 -3.61
C PHE A 48 1.21 7.65 -3.26
N ALA A 49 0.46 7.34 -2.20
CA ALA A 49 -0.66 8.16 -1.76
C ALA A 49 -0.26 9.60 -1.41
N PHE A 50 0.89 9.78 -0.77
CA PHE A 50 1.36 11.11 -0.35
C PHE A 50 2.29 11.79 -1.35
N ALA A 51 3.00 11.04 -2.20
CA ALA A 51 3.87 11.61 -3.22
C ALA A 51 3.09 12.05 -4.47
N ILE A 52 2.11 11.26 -4.93
CA ILE A 52 1.32 11.56 -6.13
C ILE A 52 0.08 12.37 -5.80
N PHE A 53 -0.72 11.95 -4.81
CA PHE A 53 -1.95 12.65 -4.44
C PHE A 53 -1.72 13.69 -3.35
N LYS A 54 -0.56 14.36 -3.40
CA LYS A 54 -0.18 15.42 -2.46
C LYS A 54 -1.16 16.59 -2.59
N THR A 55 -2.25 16.53 -1.84
CA THR A 55 -3.15 17.64 -1.54
C THR A 55 -3.75 18.30 -2.79
N ASP A 56 -4.90 17.79 -3.25
CA ASP A 56 -5.96 18.59 -3.93
C ASP A 56 -6.62 19.57 -2.91
N GLY A 57 -5.83 20.24 -2.07
CA GLY A 57 -6.30 21.10 -0.99
C GLY A 57 -5.73 22.51 -1.08
N LYS A 58 -5.40 22.96 -2.30
CA LYS A 58 -5.04 24.35 -2.56
C LYS A 58 -5.67 24.82 -3.87
N ASN A 59 -7.00 24.91 -3.92
CA ASN A 59 -7.66 25.85 -4.83
C ASN A 59 -9.12 26.23 -4.48
N ASP A 60 -9.43 26.46 -3.20
CA ASP A 60 -10.74 26.98 -2.77
C ASP A 60 -10.66 28.47 -2.37
N THR A 61 -9.74 29.22 -2.98
CA THR A 61 -9.75 30.69 -2.91
C THR A 61 -9.86 31.23 -4.33
N LEU A 62 -11.09 31.61 -4.71
CA LEU A 62 -11.49 32.91 -5.28
C LEU A 62 -12.96 32.84 -5.72
#